data_AF-A0A932K0N0-F1
#
_entry.id   AF-A0A932K0N0-F1
#
_cell.length_a   1.000
_cell.length_b   1.000
_cell.length_c   1.000
_cell.angle_alpha   90.00
_cell.angle_beta   90.00
_cell.angle_gamma   90.00
#
_symmetry.space_group_name_H-M   'P 1'
#
loop_
_entity.id
_entity.type
_entity.pdbx_description
1 polymer ?
#
loop_
_entity_poly.entity_id
_entity_poly.type
_entity_poly.pdbx_seq_one_letter_code
_entity_poly.pdbx_strand_id
1 'polypeptide(L)'
;PHYQSALKDLKPSTRQRFIAIRFDYPPADIEAEIIQRESGCTHAQAETLARLAVKVRNLREHGLQEGASTRLLIYAARLMTEGIAPRRACQVALVWNLTDDLELQRGIEEVVVAIFA
;
A
#
# COMPACT_ATOMS: atom_id res chain seq x y z
N PRO A 1 5.56 10.43 -14.54
CA PRO A 1 5.15 10.28 -15.96
C PRO A 1 3.71 9.73 -16.08
N HIS A 2 2.77 10.54 -16.57
CA HIS A 2 1.34 10.24 -16.70
C HIS A 2 1.05 9.03 -17.61
N TYR A 3 0.88 7.84 -17.03
CA TYR A 3 0.58 6.62 -17.77
C TYR A 3 -0.92 6.37 -18.03
N GLN A 4 -1.80 7.07 -17.34
CA GLN A 4 -3.25 6.92 -17.52
C GLN A 4 -3.77 7.96 -18.50
N SER A 5 -3.75 7.62 -19.79
CA SER A 5 -4.65 8.23 -20.76
C SER A 5 -5.70 7.18 -21.14
N ALA A 6 -6.96 7.60 -21.27
CA ALA A 6 -8.08 6.76 -21.73
C ALA A 6 -7.81 6.05 -23.08
N LEU A 7 -6.75 6.44 -23.79
CA LEU A 7 -6.27 5.82 -25.02
C LEU A 7 -5.56 4.47 -24.81
N LYS A 8 -5.21 4.09 -23.56
CA LYS A 8 -4.50 2.83 -23.26
C LYS A 8 -5.37 1.69 -22.74
N ASP A 9 -6.68 1.90 -22.61
CA ASP A 9 -7.58 0.83 -22.18
C ASP A 9 -7.74 -0.24 -23.27
N LEU A 10 -7.85 -1.50 -22.86
CA LEU A 10 -8.15 -2.59 -23.78
C LEU A 10 -9.48 -2.33 -24.49
N LYS A 11 -9.47 -2.36 -25.82
CA LYS A 11 -10.69 -2.26 -26.63
C LYS A 11 -11.74 -3.29 -26.18
N PRO A 12 -13.04 -2.96 -26.18
CA PRO A 12 -14.08 -3.90 -25.75
C PRO A 12 -14.04 -5.24 -26.48
N SER A 13 -13.76 -5.23 -27.79
CA SER A 13 -13.64 -6.44 -28.61
C SER A 13 -12.46 -7.35 -28.20
N THR A 14 -11.41 -6.78 -27.61
CA THR A 14 -10.31 -7.56 -27.02
C THR A 14 -10.73 -8.12 -25.66
N ARG A 15 -11.36 -7.33 -24.80
CA ARG A 15 -11.81 -7.78 -23.46
C ARG A 15 -12.80 -8.95 -23.53
N GLN A 16 -13.69 -8.96 -24.52
CA GLN A 16 -14.70 -10.02 -24.72
C GLN A 16 -14.13 -11.37 -25.18
N ARG A 17 -12.81 -11.49 -25.38
CA ARG A 17 -12.13 -12.73 -25.76
C ARG A 17 -11.44 -13.43 -24.59
N PHE A 18 -11.56 -12.89 -23.37
CA PHE A 18 -10.91 -13.43 -22.17
C PHE A 18 -11.95 -13.67 -21.07
N ILE A 19 -11.66 -14.68 -20.24
CA ILE A 19 -12.28 -14.82 -18.92
C ILE A 19 -11.47 -13.98 -17.94
N ALA A 20 -12.14 -13.25 -17.07
CA ALA A 20 -11.49 -12.34 -16.13
C ALA A 20 -11.67 -12.81 -14.68
N ILE A 21 -10.59 -12.74 -13.92
CA ILE A 21 -10.60 -12.82 -12.45
C ILE A 21 -10.17 -11.45 -11.94
N ARG A 22 -10.98 -10.84 -11.08
CA ARG A 22 -10.65 -9.56 -10.46
C ARG A 22 -9.88 -9.81 -9.18
N PHE A 23 -8.72 -9.19 -9.07
CA PHE A 23 -7.95 -9.15 -7.84
C PHE A 23 -8.17 -7.82 -7.14
N ASP A 24 -8.17 -7.86 -5.82
CA ASP A 24 -8.11 -6.71 -4.95
C ASP A 24 -7.14 -7.02 -3.80
N TYR A 25 -6.87 -6.06 -2.93
CA TYR A 25 -6.09 -6.31 -1.74
C TYR A 25 -6.80 -7.36 -0.87
N PRO A 26 -6.04 -8.30 -0.27
CA PRO A 26 -6.64 -9.30 0.60
C PRO A 26 -7.22 -8.66 1.87
N PRO A 27 -8.14 -9.36 2.56
CA PRO A 27 -8.53 -9.05 3.93
C PRO A 27 -7.32 -8.84 4.85
N ALA A 28 -7.44 -7.97 5.85
CA ALA A 28 -6.29 -7.51 6.64
C ALA A 28 -5.57 -8.64 7.42
N ASP A 29 -6.29 -9.65 7.84
CA ASP A 29 -5.78 -10.89 8.46
C ASP A 29 -4.90 -11.68 7.46
N ILE A 30 -5.42 -11.92 6.26
CA ILE A 30 -4.68 -12.61 5.19
C ILE A 30 -3.48 -11.75 4.72
N GLU A 31 -3.65 -10.44 4.63
CA GLU A 31 -2.57 -9.53 4.25
C GLU A 31 -1.43 -9.53 5.29
N ALA A 32 -1.77 -9.58 6.58
CA ALA A 32 -0.78 -9.68 7.65
C ALA A 32 0.03 -10.99 7.53
N GLU A 33 -0.62 -12.13 7.25
CA GLU A 33 0.10 -13.39 7.01
C GLU A 33 1.07 -13.29 5.84
N ILE A 34 0.65 -12.66 4.74
CA ILE A 34 1.50 -12.43 3.56
C ILE A 34 2.69 -11.55 3.92
N ILE A 35 2.45 -10.41 4.60
CA ILE A 35 3.52 -9.49 5.01
C ILE A 35 4.52 -10.22 5.90
N GLN A 36 4.04 -10.94 6.92
CA GLN A 36 4.88 -11.68 7.85
C GLN A 36 5.76 -12.68 7.11
N ARG A 37 5.16 -13.50 6.24
CA ARG A 37 5.86 -14.55 5.50
C ARG A 37 6.91 -14.01 4.54
N GLU A 38 6.59 -12.93 3.82
CA GLU A 38 7.46 -12.39 2.76
C GLU A 38 8.54 -11.43 3.27
N SER A 39 8.39 -10.91 4.49
CA SER A 39 9.36 -9.99 5.11
C SER A 39 10.16 -10.61 6.25
N GLY A 40 9.65 -11.65 6.92
CA GLY A 40 10.24 -12.20 8.13
C GLY A 40 10.01 -11.33 9.38
N CYS A 41 9.12 -10.34 9.31
CA CYS A 41 8.80 -9.49 10.46
C CYS A 41 7.96 -10.24 11.51
N THR A 42 7.78 -9.62 12.68
CA THR A 42 6.90 -10.18 13.70
C THR A 42 5.43 -10.11 13.28
N HIS A 43 4.60 -11.03 13.76
CA HIS A 43 3.15 -11.01 13.52
C HIS A 43 2.52 -9.67 13.90
N ALA A 44 2.91 -9.10 15.05
CA ALA A 44 2.42 -7.81 15.52
C ALA A 44 2.77 -6.66 14.55
N GLN A 45 3.97 -6.65 13.96
CA GLN A 45 4.34 -5.67 12.94
C GLN A 45 3.52 -5.86 11.66
N ALA A 46 3.31 -7.09 11.23
CA ALA A 46 2.53 -7.40 10.04
C ALA A 46 1.07 -6.96 10.17
N GLU A 47 0.40 -7.28 11.28
CA GLU A 47 -0.95 -6.80 11.57
C GLU A 47 -1.03 -5.28 11.61
N THR A 48 -0.03 -4.64 12.21
CA THR A 48 0.04 -3.18 12.31
C THR A 48 0.17 -2.53 10.93
N LEU A 49 0.99 -3.10 10.05
CA LEU A 49 1.13 -2.65 8.66
C LEU A 49 -0.13 -2.91 7.83
N ALA A 50 -0.81 -4.06 8.01
CA ALA A 50 -2.08 -4.33 7.36
C ALA A 50 -3.17 -3.33 7.77
N ARG A 51 -3.26 -3.00 9.07
CA ARG A 51 -4.16 -1.95 9.59
C ARG A 51 -3.83 -0.56 9.02
N LEU A 52 -2.54 -0.23 8.92
CA LEU A 52 -2.09 1.01 8.28
C LEU A 52 -2.57 1.05 6.82
N ALA A 53 -2.39 -0.03 6.07
CA ALA A 53 -2.80 -0.12 4.67
C ALA A 53 -4.29 0.15 4.48
N VAL A 54 -5.15 -0.43 5.32
CA VAL A 54 -6.61 -0.17 5.27
C VAL A 54 -6.90 1.33 5.41
N LYS A 55 -6.30 2.00 6.39
CA LYS A 55 -6.49 3.45 6.60
C LYS A 55 -5.97 4.27 5.42
N VAL A 56 -4.78 3.97 4.92
CA VAL A 56 -4.18 4.69 3.78
C VAL A 56 -4.99 4.48 2.50
N ARG A 57 -5.52 3.28 2.25
CA ARG A 57 -6.36 3.00 1.08
C ARG A 57 -7.69 3.77 1.12
N ASN A 58 -8.23 4.08 2.29
CA ASN A 58 -9.42 4.91 2.42
C ASN A 58 -9.17 6.39 2.05
N LEU A 59 -7.91 6.83 1.98
CA LEU A 59 -7.55 8.16 1.47
C LEU A 59 -7.67 8.27 -0.05
N ARG A 60 -7.95 7.18 -0.78
CA ARG A 60 -8.26 7.24 -2.23
C ARG A 60 -9.43 8.15 -2.55
N GLU A 61 -10.41 8.23 -1.66
CA GLU A 61 -11.55 9.14 -1.79
C GLU A 61 -11.16 10.62 -1.63
N HIS A 62 -9.93 10.88 -1.16
CA HIS A 62 -9.41 12.21 -0.82
C HIS A 62 -8.26 12.65 -1.73
N GLY A 63 -8.13 12.08 -2.93
CA GLY A 63 -7.17 12.53 -3.95
C GLY A 63 -5.97 11.61 -4.18
N LEU A 64 -5.84 10.52 -3.42
CA LEU A 64 -4.80 9.51 -3.67
C LEU A 64 -5.18 8.64 -4.89
N GLN A 65 -4.33 8.63 -5.93
CA GLN A 65 -4.61 7.88 -7.17
C GLN A 65 -4.67 6.37 -6.94
N GLU A 66 -3.71 5.82 -6.20
CA GLU A 66 -3.63 4.40 -5.87
C GLU A 66 -3.29 4.21 -4.39
N GLY A 67 -3.95 3.25 -3.74
CA GLY A 67 -3.71 2.97 -2.33
C GLY A 67 -2.39 2.21 -2.08
N ALA A 68 -2.01 2.08 -0.81
CA ALA A 68 -0.86 1.29 -0.39
C ALA A 68 -0.94 -0.15 -0.90
N SER A 69 -0.03 -0.54 -1.80
CA SER A 69 0.04 -1.93 -2.27
C SER A 69 0.66 -2.86 -1.23
N THR A 70 0.29 -4.14 -1.23
CA THR A 70 0.90 -5.17 -0.37
C THR A 70 2.41 -5.23 -0.53
N ARG A 71 2.93 -4.95 -1.74
CA ARG A 71 4.38 -4.87 -2.01
C ARG A 71 5.07 -3.80 -1.17
N LEU A 72 4.47 -2.61 -1.05
CA LEU A 72 5.05 -1.53 -0.24
C LEU A 72 5.02 -1.88 1.26
N LEU A 73 4.00 -2.61 1.71
CA LEU A 73 3.93 -3.11 3.10
C LEU A 73 5.06 -4.11 3.38
N ILE A 74 5.33 -5.03 2.46
CA ILE A 74 6.46 -5.97 2.56
C ILE A 74 7.79 -5.21 2.60
N TYR A 75 7.95 -4.15 1.81
CA TYR A 75 9.17 -3.32 1.86
C TYR A 75 9.31 -2.58 3.19
N ALA A 76 8.23 -1.98 3.70
CA ALA A 76 8.24 -1.35 5.02
C ALA A 76 8.63 -2.38 6.11
N ALA A 77 8.03 -3.57 6.08
CA ALA A 77 8.33 -4.64 7.02
C ALA A 77 9.80 -5.10 6.93
N ARG A 78 10.36 -5.24 5.72
CA ARG A 78 11.78 -5.59 5.52
C ARG A 78 12.72 -4.52 6.06
N LEU A 79 12.39 -3.24 5.88
CA LEU A 79 13.18 -2.16 6.48
C LEU A 79 13.14 -2.26 8.02
N MET A 80 11.98 -2.60 8.58
CA MET A 80 11.81 -2.78 10.03
C MET A 80 12.60 -3.97 10.57
N THR A 81 12.69 -5.08 9.83
CA THR A 81 13.52 -6.23 10.22
C THR A 81 15.01 -5.93 10.18
N GLU A 82 15.44 -5.03 9.29
CA GLU A 82 16.83 -4.52 9.23
C GLU A 82 17.11 -3.44 10.29
N GLY A 83 16.19 -3.22 11.24
CA GLY A 83 16.39 -2.31 12.37
C GLY A 83 16.00 -0.85 12.11
N ILE A 84 15.39 -0.53 10.96
CA ILE A 84 14.90 0.82 10.69
C ILE A 84 13.61 1.05 11.50
N ALA A 85 13.54 2.20 12.18
CA ALA A 85 12.38 2.56 12.98
C ALA A 85 11.07 2.50 12.16
N PRO A 86 9.95 2.00 12.72
CA PRO A 86 8.71 1.78 11.99
C PRO A 86 8.21 2.99 11.20
N ARG A 87 8.24 4.17 11.82
CA ARG A 87 7.81 5.43 11.17
C ARG A 87 8.68 5.77 9.97
N ARG A 88 10.00 5.60 10.08
CA ARG A 88 10.94 5.86 8.99
C ARG A 88 10.80 4.84 7.85
N ALA A 89 10.62 3.57 8.19
CA ALA A 89 10.36 2.52 7.20
C ALA A 89 9.09 2.81 6.39
N CYS A 90 7.99 3.20 7.05
CA CYS A 90 6.74 3.57 6.39
C CYS A 90 6.89 4.86 5.56
N GLN A 91 7.63 5.86 6.03
CA GLN A 91 7.84 7.09 5.27
C GLN A 91 8.52 6.81 3.92
N VAL A 92 9.61 6.05 3.93
CA VAL A 92 10.38 5.76 2.72
C VAL A 92 9.64 4.79 1.81
N ALA A 93 9.03 3.73 2.36
CA ALA A 93 8.39 2.70 1.56
C ALA A 93 6.97 3.06 1.10
N LEU A 94 6.20 3.84 1.88
CA LEU A 94 4.80 4.15 1.59
C LEU A 94 4.62 5.62 1.21
N VAL A 95 4.88 6.56 2.13
CA VAL A 95 4.50 7.98 1.98
C VAL A 95 5.04 8.55 0.67
N TRP A 96 6.35 8.48 0.46
CA TRP A 96 7.00 9.05 -0.73
C TRP A 96 6.73 8.29 -2.03
N ASN A 97 6.28 7.04 -1.95
CA ASN A 97 5.97 6.23 -3.12
C ASN A 97 4.51 6.38 -3.59
N LEU A 98 3.63 6.87 -2.72
CA LEU A 98 2.20 6.96 -2.99
C LEU A 98 1.80 8.26 -3.69
N THR A 99 2.52 9.35 -3.44
CA THR A 99 2.19 10.66 -3.99
C THR A 99 3.36 11.63 -3.87
N ASP A 100 3.45 12.57 -4.82
CA ASP A 100 4.36 13.72 -4.78
C ASP A 100 3.70 14.96 -4.13
N ASP A 101 2.39 14.89 -3.86
CA ASP A 101 1.63 15.97 -3.21
C ASP A 101 1.96 16.05 -1.71
N LEU A 102 2.49 17.19 -1.28
CA LEU A 102 2.95 17.40 0.09
C LEU A 102 1.83 17.38 1.14
N GLU A 103 0.60 17.79 0.78
CA GLU A 103 -0.54 17.75 1.71
C GLU A 103 -1.01 16.31 1.91
N LEU A 104 -1.10 15.53 0.83
CA LEU A 104 -1.41 14.09 0.94
C LEU A 104 -0.31 13.33 1.67
N GLN A 105 0.97 13.65 1.45
CA GLN A 105 2.07 13.05 2.21
C GLN A 105 1.90 13.29 3.71
N ARG A 106 1.60 14.53 4.13
CA ARG A 106 1.35 14.86 5.54
C ARG A 106 0.18 14.06 6.11
N GLY A 107 -0.92 13.96 5.37
CA GLY A 107 -2.08 13.16 5.80
C GLY A 107 -1.73 11.68 6.00
N ILE A 108 -0.93 11.09 5.10
CA ILE A 108 -0.46 9.70 5.25
C ILE A 108 0.51 9.59 6.45
N GLU A 109 1.40 10.55 6.64
CA GLU A 109 2.33 10.60 7.78
C GLU A 109 1.59 10.66 9.13
N GLU A 110 0.52 11.43 9.23
CA GLU A 110 -0.32 11.47 10.43
C GLU A 110 -0.94 10.10 10.74
N VAL A 111 -1.41 9.38 9.72
CA VAL A 111 -1.91 8.01 9.89
C VAL A 111 -0.80 7.07 10.37
N VAL A 112 0.41 7.19 9.81
CA VAL A 112 1.58 6.40 10.25
C VAL A 112 1.92 6.70 11.71
N VAL A 113 1.94 7.97 12.11
CA VAL A 113 2.22 8.38 13.49
C VAL A 113 1.16 7.85 14.44
N ALA A 114 -0.12 7.92 14.07
CA ALA A 114 -1.22 7.41 14.90
C ALA A 114 -1.17 5.87 15.10
N ILE A 115 -0.69 5.13 14.10
CA ILE A 115 -0.56 3.66 14.17
C ILE A 115 0.67 3.22 14.96
N PHE A 116 1.79 3.94 14.83
CA PHE A 116 3.06 3.64 15.49
C PHE A 116 3.37 4.67 16.59
N ALA A 117 2.34 5.07 17.34
CA ALA A 117 2.42 6.04 18.42
C ALA A 117 3.36 5.56 19.54
#